data_AF-A0A2S9FE40-F1
#
_entry.id   AF-A0A2S9FE40-F1
#
_cell.length_a   1.000
_cell.length_b   1.000
_cell.length_c   1.000
_cell.angle_alpha   90.00
_cell.angle_beta   90.00
_cell.angle_gamma   90.00
#
_symmetry.space_group_name_H-M   'P 1'
#
loop_
_entity.id
_entity.type
_entity.pdbx_description
1 polymer ?
#
loop_
_entity_poly.entity_id
_entity_poly.type
_entity_poly.pdbx_seq_one_letter_code
_entity_poly.pdbx_strand_id
1 'polypeptide(L)' 'MVLREDRVATAHDLREYLVDRVAKWWIPESFTFVTEVPKTSVGKFDKKALRQRLADGELTVERSAATRVPTTTQEVSA' A
#
# COMPACT_ATOMS: atom_id res chain seq x y z
N MET A 1 3.42 -7.44 -12.25
CA MET A 1 4.69 -8.13 -11.95
C MET A 1 4.32 -9.41 -11.23
N VAL A 2 4.86 -10.56 -11.63
CA VAL A 2 4.79 -11.79 -10.83
C VAL A 2 6.13 -11.91 -10.14
N LEU A 3 6.13 -11.92 -8.82
CA LEU A 3 7.34 -12.13 -8.03
C LEU A 3 7.70 -13.61 -8.09
N ARG A 4 8.97 -13.90 -8.33
CA ARG A 4 9.53 -15.24 -8.12
C ARG A 4 9.63 -15.50 -6.62
N GLU A 5 9.74 -16.77 -6.24
CA GLU A 5 9.91 -17.19 -4.84
C GLU A 5 11.01 -16.35 -4.15
N ASP A 6 10.76 -15.98 -2.90
CA ASP A 6 11.62 -15.17 -2.02
C ASP A 6 11.86 -13.71 -2.43
N ARG A 7 11.05 -13.15 -3.34
CA ARG A 7 11.11 -11.73 -3.70
C ARG A 7 9.97 -10.96 -3.06
N VAL A 8 10.31 -9.88 -2.36
CA VAL A 8 9.36 -8.88 -1.86
C VAL A 8 9.40 -7.68 -2.80
N ALA A 9 8.23 -7.13 -3.12
CA ALA A 9 8.11 -5.86 -3.85
C ALA A 9 7.84 -4.73 -2.86
N THR A 10 8.49 -3.59 -3.07
CA THR A 10 8.16 -2.36 -2.35
C THR A 10 7.10 -1.55 -3.10
N ALA A 11 6.47 -0.59 -2.42
CA ALA A 11 5.59 0.38 -3.06
C ALA A 11 6.27 1.15 -4.22
N HIS A 12 7.58 1.42 -4.09
CA HIS A 12 8.39 2.04 -5.14
C HIS A 12 8.53 1.13 -6.36
N ASP A 13 8.85 -0.15 -6.17
CA ASP A 13 9.00 -1.11 -7.27
C ASP A 13 7.69 -1.29 -8.04
N LEU A 14 6.56 -1.33 -7.32
CA LEU A 14 5.23 -1.40 -7.94
C LEU A 14 4.92 -0.15 -8.75
N ARG A 15 5.26 1.03 -8.23
CA ARG A 15 5.07 2.29 -8.94
C ARG A 15 5.89 2.33 -10.23
N GLU A 16 7.19 2.08 -10.16
CA GLU A 16 8.08 2.07 -11.32
C GLU A 16 7.61 1.05 -12.36
N TYR A 17 7.16 -0.12 -11.92
CA TYR A 17 6.58 -1.12 -12.81
C TYR A 17 5.29 -0.67 -13.52
N LEU A 18 4.48 0.18 -12.87
CA LEU A 18 3.21 0.67 -13.42
C LEU A 18 3.38 1.90 -14.34
N VAL A 19 4.41 2.72 -14.14
CA VAL A 19 4.65 3.96 -14.91
C VAL A 19 4.65 3.72 -16.42
N ASP A 20 5.25 2.63 -16.89
CA ASP A 20 5.36 2.33 -18.31
C ASP A 20 4.16 1.55 -18.88
N ARG A 21 3.15 1.22 -18.05
CA ARG A 21 2.05 0.31 -18.43
C ARG A 21 0.67 0.94 -18.37
N VAL A 22 0.49 1.98 -17.57
CA VAL A 22 -0.80 2.66 -17.39
C VAL A 22 -0.59 4.16 -17.41
N ALA A 23 -1.67 4.89 -17.67
CA ALA A 23 -1.63 6.34 -17.57
C ALA A 23 -1.23 6.77 -16.16
N LYS A 24 -0.41 7.83 -16.05
CA LYS A 24 0.13 8.32 -14.77
C LYS A 24 -0.94 8.57 -13.70
N TRP A 25 -2.13 9.01 -14.10
CA TRP A 25 -3.25 9.30 -13.19
C TRP A 25 -3.95 8.04 -12.63
N TRP A 26 -3.63 6.84 -13.11
CA TRP A 26 -4.08 5.57 -12.52
C TRP A 26 -3.16 5.05 -11.42
N ILE A 27 -1.96 5.61 -11.30
CA ILE A 27 -0.95 5.10 -10.39
C ILE A 27 -1.23 5.62 -8.98
N PRO A 28 -1.45 4.74 -7.99
CA PRO A 28 -1.67 5.16 -6.61
C PRO A 28 -0.43 5.85 -6.02
N GLU A 29 -0.65 6.77 -5.07
CA GLU A 29 0.43 7.33 -4.24
C GLU A 29 0.78 6.47 -3.03
N SER A 30 -0.14 5.61 -2.62
CA SER A 30 -0.08 4.82 -1.40
C SER A 30 -0.48 3.37 -1.66
N PHE A 31 0.26 2.45 -1.07
CA PHE A 31 0.10 1.01 -1.20
C PHE A 31 0.01 0.38 0.18
N THR A 32 -0.69 -0.75 0.27
CA THR A 32 -0.71 -1.60 1.48
C THR A 32 -0.57 -3.03 1.01
N PHE A 33 0.33 -3.77 1.66
CA PHE A 33 0.52 -5.19 1.41
C PHE A 33 -0.27 -6.00 2.43
N VAL A 34 -1.11 -6.89 1.94
CA VAL A 34 -1.90 -7.81 2.76
C VAL A 34 -1.61 -9.24 2.34
N THR A 35 -1.57 -10.16 3.30
CA THR A 35 -1.42 -11.60 3.02
C THR A 35 -2.62 -12.16 2.28
N GLU A 36 -3.82 -11.64 2.58
CA GLU A 36 -5.06 -12.00 1.92
C GLU A 36 -5.97 -10.78 1.75
N VAL A 37 -6.63 -10.70 0.59
CA VAL A 37 -7.69 -9.73 0.34
C VAL A 37 -9.00 -10.27 0.90
N PRO A 38 -9.65 -9.57 1.84
CA PRO A 38 -10.94 -10.00 2.39
C PRO A 38 -11.97 -10.25 1.30
N LYS A 39 -12.68 -11.37 1.40
CA LYS A 39 -13.76 -11.75 0.50
C LYS A 39 -15.08 -11.82 1.25
N THR A 40 -16.17 -11.50 0.56
CA THR A 40 -17.53 -11.71 1.03
C THR A 40 -17.87 -13.20 1.00
N SER A 41 -18.99 -13.59 1.60
CA SER A 41 -19.50 -14.98 1.59
C SER A 41 -19.67 -15.56 0.19
N VAL A 42 -19.84 -14.71 -0.83
CA VAL A 42 -19.94 -15.09 -2.26
C VAL A 42 -18.62 -14.93 -3.02
N GLY A 43 -17.49 -14.78 -2.32
CA GLY A 43 -16.14 -14.75 -2.89
C GLY A 43 -15.73 -13.43 -3.55
N LYS A 44 -16.54 -12.37 -3.46
CA LYS A 44 -16.21 -11.04 -4.02
C LYS A 44 -15.34 -10.24 -3.06
N PHE A 45 -14.54 -9.30 -3.56
CA PHE A 45 -13.72 -8.46 -2.70
C PHE A 45 -14.57 -7.59 -1.77
N ASP A 46 -14.31 -7.68 -0.47
CA ASP A 46 -14.96 -6.85 0.53
C ASP A 46 -14.20 -5.53 0.73
N LYS A 47 -14.59 -4.54 -0.06
CA LYS A 47 -14.04 -3.17 0.06
C LYS A 47 -14.46 -2.49 1.36
N LYS A 48 -15.56 -2.89 2.00
CA LYS A 48 -15.99 -2.29 3.27
C LYS A 48 -15.05 -2.72 4.38
N ALA A 49 -14.76 -4.02 4.46
CA ALA A 49 -13.78 -4.56 5.39
C ALA A 49 -12.41 -3.90 5.20
N LEU A 50 -11.92 -3.77 3.96
CA LEU A 50 -10.63 -3.10 3.70
C LEU A 50 -10.59 -1.65 4.19
N ARG A 51 -11.67 -0.87 4.00
CA ARG A 51 -11.72 0.51 4.49
C ARG A 51 -11.80 0.59 6.01
N GLN A 52 -12.50 -0.36 6.64
CA GLN A 52 -12.58 -0.43 8.09
C GLN A 52 -11.21 -0.73 8.70
N ARG A 53 -10.52 -1.75 8.19
CA ARG A 53 -9.15 -2.10 8.62
C ARG A 53 -8.16 -0.95 8.44
N LEU A 54 -8.33 -0.15 7.38
CA LEU A 54 -7.56 1.07 7.19
C LEU A 54 -7.87 2.13 8.26
N ALA A 55 -9.14 2.36 8.55
CA ALA A 55 -9.59 3.32 9.58
C ALA A 55 -9.15 2.91 10.98
N ASP A 56 -9.12 1.60 11.25
CA ASP A 56 -8.71 1.03 12.53
C ASP A 56 -7.18 0.94 12.69
N GLY A 57 -6.41 1.33 11.66
CA GLY A 57 -4.94 1.35 11.69
C GLY A 57 -4.29 -0.04 11.55
N GLU A 58 -5.06 -1.06 11.18
CA GLU A 58 -4.56 -2.43 11.00
C GLU A 58 -3.72 -2.62 9.73
N LEU A 59 -3.79 -1.65 8.81
CA LEU A 59 -3.12 -1.69 7.53
C LEU A 59 -1.93 -0.74 7.52
N THR A 60 -0.73 -1.28 7.29
CA THR A 60 0.46 -0.46 7.06
C THR A 60 0.37 0.17 5.68
N VAL A 61 0.33 1.50 5.64
CA VAL A 61 0.29 2.28 4.39
C VAL A 61 1.70 2.74 4.03
N GLU A 62 2.19 2.29 2.89
CA GLU A 62 3.47 2.68 2.30
C GLU A 62 3.25 3.67 1.16
N ARG A 63 3.86 4.85 1.27
CA ARG A 63 3.84 5.85 0.19
C ARG A 63 4.88 5.49 -0.86
N SER A 64 4.49 5.49 -2.14
CA SER A 64 5.38 5.13 -3.26
C SER A 64 6.28 6.27 -3.76
N ALA A 65 6.18 7.46 -3.16
CA ALA A 65 6.95 8.63 -3.55
C ALA A 65 8.21 8.80 -2.69
N ALA A 66 9.34 9.10 -3.34
CA ALA A 66 10.63 9.42 -2.73
C ALA A 66 10.68 10.79 -2.01
N THR A 67 9.55 11.38 -1.62
CA THR A 67 9.54 12.63 -0.86
C THR A 67 9.64 12.32 0.63
N ARG A 68 10.87 12.18 1.12
CA ARG A 68 11.14 12.38 2.55
C ARG A 68 10.77 13.82 2.87
N VAL A 69 9.70 14.02 3.65
CA VAL A 69 9.68 15.09 4.64
C VAL A 69 9.78 14.39 5.99
N PRO A 70 10.97 14.33 6.61
CA PRO A 70 11.06 13.90 7.99
C PRO A 70 10.59 15.06 8.85
N THR A 71 9.29 15.10 9.15
CA THR A 71 8.79 15.91 10.27
C THR A 71 7.94 15.01 11.16
N THR A 72 8.61 14.10 11.85
CA THR A 72 8.15 13.72 13.19
C THR A 72 9.21 14.24 14.14
N THR A 73 8.97 15.48 14.58
CA THR A 73 9.51 16.01 15.82
C THR A 73 9.19 15.01 16.92
N GLN A 74 10.19 14.21 17.26
CA GLN A 74 10.27 13.54 18.54
C GLN A 74 10.63 14.63 19.56
N GLU A 75 9.62 15.30 20.12
CA GLU A 75 9.80 15.99 21.41
C GLU A 75 9.33 15.04 22.51
N VAL A 76 10.33 14.38 23.06
CA VAL A 76 10.31 13.69 24.34
C VAL A 76 10.03 14.71 25.43
N SER A 77 9.07 14.37 26.28
CA SER A 77 8.80 15.04 27.55
C SER A 77 9.99 14.85 28.49
N ALA A 78 10.52 15.95 29.03
CA ALA A 78 11.22 16.05 30.31
C ALA A 78 11.19 17.50 30.79
#